data_AF-A0ABD5JMA6-F1
#
_entry.id   AF-A0ABD5JMA6-F1
#
_cell.length_a   1.000
_cell.length_b   1.000
_cell.length_c   1.000
_cell.angle_alpha   90.00
_cell.angle_beta   90.00
_cell.angle_gamma   90.00
#
_symmetry.space_group_name_H-M   'P 1'
#
loop_
_entity.id
_entity.type
_entity.pdbx_description
1 polymer ?
#
loop_
_entity_poly.entity_id
_entity_poly.type
_entity_poly.pdbx_seq_one_letter_code
_entity_poly.pdbx_strand_id
1 'polypeptide(L)' 'MSVVDTRLVQTAVIGTRNSDQPVILPEQPYNLDRFRRHFQGKRFWCGTLLGGCGEELR' A
#
# COMPACT_ATOMS: atom_id res chain seq x y z
N MET A 1 20.59 -13.85 -14.34
CA MET A 1 19.14 -14.02 -14.15
C MET A 1 18.67 -12.88 -13.27
N SER A 2 18.09 -11.84 -13.87
CA SER A 2 17.40 -10.80 -13.13
C SER A 2 16.27 -11.46 -12.35
N VAL A 3 16.34 -11.40 -11.02
CA VAL A 3 15.21 -11.77 -10.16
C VAL A 3 14.07 -10.85 -10.60
N VAL A 4 13.06 -11.43 -11.25
CA VAL A 4 11.81 -10.73 -11.49
C VAL A 4 11.29 -10.39 -10.09
N ASP A 5 11.26 -9.11 -9.76
CA ASP A 5 10.74 -8.65 -8.48
C ASP A 5 9.23 -8.92 -8.51
N THR A 6 8.85 -10.09 -8.01
CA THR A 6 7.46 -10.54 -7.88
C THR A 6 6.83 -9.99 -6.62
N ARG A 7 7.23 -8.79 -6.15
CA ARG A 7 6.55 -8.14 -5.03
C ARG A 7 5.15 -7.80 -5.51
N LEU A 8 4.27 -8.75 -5.23
CA LEU A 8 2.83 -8.71 -5.29
C LEU A 8 2.37 -7.28 -5.14
N VAL A 9 1.62 -6.79 -6.15
CA VAL A 9 0.87 -5.54 -6.13
C VAL A 9 0.60 -5.18 -4.68
N GLN A 10 1.34 -4.17 -4.17
CA GLN A 10 1.33 -3.79 -2.77
C GLN A 10 -0.03 -3.16 -2.48
N THR A 11 -1.02 -4.03 -2.32
CA THR A 11 -2.42 -3.68 -2.19
C THR A 11 -2.62 -3.33 -0.73
N ALA A 12 -2.31 -2.08 -0.40
CA ALA A 12 -2.63 -1.52 0.89
C ALA A 12 -4.10 -1.09 0.88
N VAL A 13 -4.71 -0.95 2.05
CA VAL A 13 -6.03 -0.34 2.18
C VAL A 13 -5.91 1.00 2.89
N ILE A 14 -6.72 1.97 2.48
CA ILE A 14 -6.70 3.32 3.05
C ILE A 14 -7.57 3.41 4.29
N GLY A 15 -7.07 4.12 5.31
CA GLY A 15 -7.84 4.51 6.49
C GLY A 15 -7.70 3.51 7.63
N THR A 16 -8.27 2.31 7.47
CA THR A 16 -8.22 1.24 8.49
C THR A 16 -7.88 -0.12 7.87
N ARG A 17 -7.38 -1.06 8.68
CA ARG A 17 -7.04 -2.44 8.25
C ARG A 17 -8.22 -3.27 7.72
N ASN A 18 -9.46 -2.83 7.97
CA ASN A 18 -10.72 -3.44 7.52
C ASN A 18 -11.37 -2.65 6.38
N SER A 19 -10.68 -1.63 5.85
CA SER A 19 -11.17 -0.87 4.71
C SER A 19 -11.23 -1.76 3.46
N ASP A 20 -12.29 -1.58 2.68
CA ASP A 20 -12.53 -2.23 1.39
C ASP A 20 -11.96 -1.41 0.22
N GLN A 21 -11.24 -0.32 0.52
CA GLN A 21 -10.71 0.59 -0.46
C GLN A 21 -9.21 0.34 -0.67
N PRO A 22 -8.84 -0.52 -1.65
CA PRO A 22 -7.45 -0.80 -1.95
C PRO A 22 -6.76 0.39 -2.63
N VAL A 23 -5.47 0.51 -2.39
CA VAL A 23 -4.57 1.39 -3.11
C VAL A 23 -3.32 0.65 -3.51
N ILE A 24 -2.84 0.98 -4.70
CA ILE A 24 -1.60 0.45 -5.24
C ILE A 24 -0.48 1.39 -4.79
N LEU A 25 0.43 0.89 -3.96
CA LEU A 25 1.62 1.65 -3.59
C LEU A 25 2.56 1.81 -4.79
N PRO A 26 3.15 2.99 -4.98
CA PRO A 26 4.10 3.21 -6.05
C PRO A 26 5.40 2.45 -5.78
N GLU A 27 5.95 1.82 -6.81
CA GLU A 27 7.23 1.07 -6.71
C GLU A 27 8.43 2.01 -6.56
N GLN A 28 8.31 3.25 -7.03
CA GLN A 28 9.41 4.19 -7.14
C GLN A 28 9.36 5.24 -6.00
N PRO A 29 10.49 5.51 -5.31
CA PRO A 29 10.53 6.43 -4.17
C PRO A 29 10.03 7.84 -4.49
N TYR A 30 10.36 8.39 -5.66
CA TYR A 30 9.92 9.75 -6.04
C TYR A 30 8.39 9.86 -6.22
N ASN A 31 7.72 8.75 -6.54
CA ASN A 31 6.27 8.68 -6.63
C ASN A 31 5.63 8.54 -5.25
N LEU A 32 6.35 8.04 -4.24
CA LEU A 32 5.85 7.91 -2.87
C LEU A 32 5.51 9.27 -2.26
N ASP A 33 6.33 10.31 -2.50
CA ASP A 33 6.04 11.66 -1.99
C ASP A 33 4.82 12.29 -2.64
N ARG A 34 4.62 12.03 -3.94
CA ARG A 34 3.42 12.49 -4.66
C ARG A 34 2.19 11.72 -4.18
N PHE A 35 2.32 10.42 -3.96
CA PHE A 35 1.27 9.55 -3.45
C PHE A 35 0.87 9.95 -2.02
N ARG A 36 1.83 10.14 -1.11
CA ARG A 36 1.60 10.62 0.26
C ARG A 36 0.91 11.99 0.28
N ARG A 37 1.29 12.91 -0.63
CA ARG A 37 0.61 14.20 -0.81
C ARG A 37 -0.81 14.06 -1.36
N HIS A 38 -1.02 13.18 -2.33
CA HIS A 38 -2.35 12.93 -2.90
C HIS A 38 -3.32 12.38 -1.85
N PHE A 39 -2.82 11.51 -0.97
CA PHE A 39 -3.60 10.94 0.12
C PHE A 39 -3.51 11.73 1.43
N GLN A 40 -2.93 12.93 1.43
CA GLN A 40 -2.89 13.90 2.54
C GLN A 40 -2.65 13.29 3.93
N GLY A 41 -1.69 12.35 4.05
CA GLY A 41 -1.36 11.74 5.34
C GLY A 41 -2.35 10.68 5.85
N LYS A 42 -3.22 10.14 4.99
CA LYS A 42 -3.99 8.94 5.33
C LYS A 42 -3.05 7.78 5.65
N ARG A 43 -3.42 7.00 6.66
CA ARG A 43 -2.69 5.80 7.08
C ARG A 43 -2.98 4.67 6.10
N PHE A 44 -1.94 3.94 5.76
CA PHE A 44 -2.05 2.76 4.91
C PHE A 44 -1.96 1.52 5.80
N TRP A 45 -2.68 0.49 5.44
CA TRP A 45 -2.72 -0.75 6.19
C TRP A 45 -2.60 -1.94 5.25
N CYS A 46 -2.01 -3.03 5.74
CA CYS A 46 -2.09 -4.31 5.06
C CYS A 46 -3.52 -4.84 5.16
N GLY A 47 -4.27 -4.88 4.05
CA GLY A 47 -5.71 -5.15 4.06
C GLY A 47 -6.05 -6.56 4.57
N THR A 48 -6.67 -6.66 5.75
CA THR A 48 -7.08 -7.96 6.32
C THR A 48 -8.14 -8.65 5.48
N LEU A 49 -9.02 -7.89 4.84
CA LEU A 49 -10.03 -8.40 3.90
C LEU A 49 -9.42 -9.04 2.65
N LEU A 50 -8.18 -8.66 2.31
CA LEU A 50 -7.42 -9.22 1.18
C LEU A 50 -6.50 -10.37 1.61
N GLY A 51 -6.60 -10.84 2.86
CA GLY A 51 -5.71 -11.85 3.43
C GLY A 51 -4.38 -11.29 3.96
N GLY A 52 -4.27 -9.98 4.12
CA GLY A 52 -3.11 -9.30 4.70
C GLY A 52 -3.03 -9.40 6.22
N CYS A 53 -1.88 -9.05 6.79
CA CYS A 53 -1.63 -9.14 8.24
C CYS A 53 -2.37 -8.08 9.08
N GLY A 54 -2.83 -6.98 8.47
CA GLY A 54 -3.49 -5.90 9.20
C GLY A 54 -2.56 -4.91 9.89
N GLU A 55 -1.26 -4.99 9.63
CA GLU A 55 -0.26 -4.05 10.12
C GLU A 55 -0.36 -2.69 9.41
N GLU A 56 0.02 -1.62 10.11
CA GLU A 56 0.10 -0.28 9.54
C GLU A 56 1.36 -0.16 8.66
N LEU A 57 1.17 0.31 7.43
CA LEU A 57 2.24 0.63 6.48
C LEU A 57 2.57 2.12 6.62
N ARG A 58 3.71 2.43 7.26
CA ARG A 58 4.24 3.79 7.46
C ARG A 58 5.35 4.13 6.48
#